data_AF-A0A330GE44-F1
#
_entry.id   AF-A0A330GE44-F1
#
_cell.length_a   1.000
_cell.length_b   1.000
_cell.length_c   1.000
_cell.angle_alpha   90.00
_cell.angle_beta   90.00
_cell.angle_gamma   90.00
#
_symmetry.space_group_name_H-M   'P 1'
#
loop_
_entity.id
_entity.type
_entity.pdbx_description
1 polymer ?
#
loop_
_entity_poly.entity_id
_entity_poly.type
_entity_poly.pdbx_seq_one_letter_code
_entity_poly.pdbx_strand_id
1 'polypeptide(L)' 'MKLIFWDGTGVCLYAKRLEDGEFRWPKVQDGVMRLTAAQLSALLEGLDWRRVHEARRTRAPAQAG' A
#
# COMPACT_ATOMS: atom_id res chain seq x y z
N MET A 1 3.73 -10.57 -8.45
CA MET A 1 3.50 -10.79 -7.02
C MET A 1 2.37 -11.79 -6.81
N LYS A 2 2.52 -12.69 -5.84
CA LYS A 2 1.51 -13.67 -5.43
C LYS A 2 1.25 -13.50 -3.94
N LEU A 3 -0.01 -13.34 -3.54
CA LEU A 3 -0.45 -13.20 -2.15
C LEU A 3 -1.46 -14.29 -1.85
N ILE A 4 -1.28 -14.99 -0.74
CA ILE A 4 -2.23 -15.99 -0.24
C ILE A 4 -2.84 -15.39 1.03
N PHE A 5 -4.17 -15.39 1.11
CA PHE A 5 -4.89 -14.90 2.29
C PHE A 5 -6.16 -15.72 2.53
N TRP A 6 -6.64 -15.70 3.77
CA TRP A 6 -7.92 -16.29 4.17
C TRP A 6 -8.97 -15.18 4.24
N ASP A 7 -10.10 -15.33 3.54
CA ASP A 7 -11.16 -14.31 3.48
C ASP A 7 -12.24 -14.47 4.57
N GLY A 8 -12.13 -15.51 5.40
CA GLY A 8 -13.15 -15.90 6.37
C GLY A 8 -13.84 -17.22 6.02
N THR A 9 -13.86 -17.59 4.74
CA THR A 9 -14.55 -18.78 4.22
C THR A 9 -13.63 -19.73 3.44
N GLY A 10 -12.56 -19.20 2.87
CA GLY A 10 -11.65 -19.95 2.02
C GLY A 10 -10.27 -19.31 1.89
N VAL A 11 -9.35 -20.08 1.31
CA VAL A 11 -8.04 -19.60 0.89
C VAL A 11 -8.17 -18.96 -0.47
N CYS A 12 -7.74 -17.70 -0.59
CA CYS A 12 -7.71 -16.94 -1.83
C CYS A 12 -6.26 -16.73 -2.28
N LEU A 13 -6.04 -16.81 -3.60
CA LEU A 13 -4.78 -16.43 -4.24
C LEU A 13 -4.99 -15.17 -5.07
N TYR A 14 -4.24 -14.12 -4.76
CA TYR A 14 -4.12 -12.95 -5.61
C TYR A 14 -2.80 -13.00 -6.36
N ALA A 15 -2.85 -12.93 -7.69
CA ALA A 15 -1.68 -12.88 -8.56
C ALA A 15 -1.75 -11.67 -9.47
N LYS A 16 -0.74 -10.78 -9.39
CA LYS A 16 -0.62 -9.60 -10.26
C LYS A 16 0.78 -9.49 -10.85
N ARG A 17 0.84 -9.14 -12.13
CA ARG A 17 2.04 -8.70 -12.83
C ARG A 17 1.88 -7.21 -13.15
N LEU A 18 2.95 -6.44 -13.00
CA LEU A 18 2.97 -5.06 -13.48
C LEU A 18 3.43 -5.07 -14.93
N GLU A 19 2.80 -4.25 -15.77
CA GLU A 19 3.22 -4.08 -17.15
C GLU A 19 4.49 -3.24 -17.25
N ASP A 20 4.69 -2.31 -16.31
CA ASP A 20 5.91 -1.52 -16.13
C ASP A 20 6.24 -1.35 -14.64
N GLY A 21 7.53 -1.25 -14.34
CA GLY A 21 8.05 -1.15 -12.97
C GLY A 21 8.11 -2.46 -12.17
N GLU A 22 8.34 -2.34 -10.87
CA GLU A 22 8.52 -3.45 -9.95
C GLU A 22 7.72 -3.29 -8.66
N PHE A 23 7.35 -4.40 -8.04
CA PHE A 23 6.75 -4.37 -6.71
C PHE A 23 7.82 -4.06 -5.67
N ARG A 24 7.68 -2.92 -4.99
CA ARG A 24 8.54 -2.58 -3.84
C ARG A 24 8.08 -3.33 -2.60
N TRP A 25 8.26 -4.64 -2.58
CA TRP A 25 7.84 -5.44 -1.44
C TRP A 25 8.66 -5.06 -0.19
N PRO A 26 8.00 -4.80 0.95
CA PRO A 26 8.67 -4.53 2.21
C PRO A 26 9.59 -5.68 2.59
N LYS A 27 10.76 -5.35 3.15
CA LYS A 27 11.52 -6.34 3.91
C LYS A 27 10.69 -6.66 5.15
N VAL A 28 10.22 -7.90 5.23
CA VAL A 28 9.50 -8.40 6.39
C VAL A 28 10.50 -8.49 7.54
N GLN A 29 10.50 -7.49 8.42
CA GLN A 29 11.17 -7.59 9.72
C GLN A 29 10.12 -8.15 10.68
N ASP A 30 10.42 -9.27 11.34
CA ASP A 30 9.56 -9.97 12.30
C ASP A 30 8.30 -10.66 11.75
N GLY A 31 8.27 -10.99 10.46
CA GLY A 31 7.25 -11.88 9.88
C GLY A 31 5.90 -11.23 9.57
N VAL A 32 5.61 -10.03 10.10
CA VAL A 32 4.30 -9.37 9.97
C VAL A 32 4.46 -7.92 9.54
N MET A 33 3.65 -7.49 8.57
CA MET A 33 3.56 -6.09 8.17
C MET A 33 2.12 -5.59 8.33
N ARG A 34 1.98 -4.36 8.84
CA ARG A 34 0.72 -3.61 8.85
C ARG A 34 0.74 -2.56 7.75
N LEU A 35 -0.26 -2.59 6.88
CA LEU A 35 -0.50 -1.58 5.86
C LEU A 35 -1.89 -0.98 6.04
N THR A 36 -2.02 0.31 5.75
CA THR A 36 -3.34 0.90 5.51
C THR A 36 -3.89 0.45 4.16
N ALA A 37 -5.19 0.62 3.93
CA ALA A 37 -5.81 0.31 2.64
C ALA A 37 -5.13 1.08 1.49
N ALA A 38 -4.81 2.36 1.71
CA ALA A 38 -4.13 3.19 0.70
C ALA A 38 -2.70 2.70 0.40
N GLN A 39 -1.95 2.27 1.43
CA GLN A 39 -0.62 1.72 1.24
C GLN A 39 -0.66 0.38 0.51
N LEU A 40 -1.64 -0.48 0.81
CA LEU A 40 -1.85 -1.73 0.09
C LEU A 40 -2.16 -1.46 -1.39
N SER A 41 -3.10 -0.56 -1.70
CA SER A 41 -3.43 -0.20 -3.09
C SER A 41 -2.21 0.32 -3.84
N ALA A 42 -1.45 1.25 -3.25
CA ALA A 42 -0.23 1.77 -3.86
C ALA A 42 0.82 0.68 -4.12
N LEU A 43 1.00 -0.25 -3.17
CA LEU A 43 1.89 -1.39 -3.33
C LEU A 43 1.43 -2.28 -4.50
N LEU A 44 0.13 -2.55 -4.60
CA LEU A 44 -0.44 -3.37 -5.69
C LEU A 44 -0.32 -2.69 -7.05
N GLU A 45 -0.26 -1.36 -7.10
CA GLU A 45 -0.03 -0.57 -8.31
C GLU A 45 1.47 -0.40 -8.66
N GLY A 46 2.39 -0.88 -7.82
CA GLY A 46 3.83 -0.71 -8.03
C GLY A 46 4.37 0.66 -7.61
N LEU A 47 3.55 1.47 -6.96
CA LEU A 47 3.96 2.76 -6.40
C LEU A 47 4.78 2.57 -5.11
N ASP A 48 5.51 3.60 -4.71
CA ASP A 48 6.23 3.59 -3.43
C ASP A 48 5.27 3.78 -2.26
N TRP A 49 4.66 2.68 -1.81
CA TRP A 49 3.72 2.65 -0.68
C TRP A 49 4.29 3.25 0.60
N ARG A 50 5.62 3.28 0.77
CA ARG A 50 6.30 3.91 1.93
C ARG A 50 6.13 5.43 1.97
N ARG A 51 5.81 6.04 0.84
CA ARG A 51 5.53 7.48 0.70
C ARG A 51 4.04 7.79 0.82
N VAL A 52 3.19 6.77 0.93
CA VAL A 52 1.75 6.97 1.15
C VAL A 52 1.53 7.26 2.63
N HIS A 53 1.23 8.51 2.90
CA HIS A 53 0.84 9.02 4.21
C HIS A 53 -0.55 9.66 4.09
N GLU A 54 -1.28 9.73 5.20
CA GLU A 54 -2.52 10.52 5.24
C GLU A 54 -2.20 11.96 4.81
N ALA A 55 -3.10 12.54 4.01
CA ALA A 55 -2.98 13.93 3.61
C ALA A 55 -3.02 14.78 4.89
N ARG A 56 -1.87 15.34 5.26
CA ARG A 56 -1.81 16.30 6.37
C ARG A 56 -2.75 17.43 5.99
N ARG A 57 -3.79 17.66 6.79
CA ARG A 57 -4.74 18.75 6.57
C ARG A 57 -3.94 20.05 6.47
N THR A 58 -3.78 20.56 5.26
CA THR A 58 -3.14 21.84 5.03
C THR A 58 -4.04 22.88 5.65
N ARG A 59 -3.54 23.55 6.70
CA ARG A 59 -4.26 24.69 7.27
C ARG A 59 -4.35 25.73 6.15
N ALA A 60 -5.57 26.10 5.78
CA ALA A 60 -5.77 27.14 4.78
C ALA A 60 -4.95 28.38 5.20
N PRO A 61 -4.17 28.98 4.28
CA PRO A 61 -3.44 30.20 4.62
C PRO A 61 -4.46 31.22 5.10
N ALA A 62 -4.22 31.78 6.30
CA ALA A 62 -4.98 32.94 6.74
C ALA A 62 -4.67 34.06 5.74
N GLN A 63 -5.73 34.69 5.23
CA GLN A 63 -5.67 35.75 4.23
C GLN A 63 -4.58 36.76 4.60
N ALA A 64 -3.67 37.07 3.66
CA ALA A 64 -2.69 38.14 3.86
C ALA A 64 -3.48 39.44 4.03
N GLY A 65 -3.26 40.11 5.17
CA GLY A 65 -3.85 41.41 5.48
C GLY A 65 -3.30 42.53 4.60
#